data_AF-A0A418IIF8-F1
#
_entry.id   AF-A0A418IIF8-F1
#
_cell.length_a   1.000
_cell.length_b   1.000
_cell.length_c   1.000
_cell.angle_alpha   90.00
_cell.angle_beta   90.00
_cell.angle_gamma   90.00
#
_symmetry.space_group_name_H-M   'P 1'
#
loop_
_entity.id
_entity.type
_entity.pdbx_description
1 polymer ?
#
loop_
_entity_poly.entity_id
_entity_poly.type
_entity_poly.pdbx_seq_one_letter_code
_entity_poly.pdbx_strand_id
1 'polypeptide(L)'
;MNIMLFIGVLLFSCFWTCITNKFLPAETLDKNKSQSRYDERQSKMFIEILAKSFIWLIYSLLFLLLLRVFGWFDAEGALTSTYPEIIFILIGLFLLVFNYFTTKKKYT
;
A
#
# COMPACT_ATOMS: atom_id res chain seq x y z
N MET A 1 -7.17 -27.36 -4.27
CA MET A 1 -6.72 -26.21 -3.46
C MET A 1 -6.98 -26.57 -2.00
N ASN A 2 -5.94 -26.72 -1.17
CA ASN A 2 -6.10 -27.23 0.21
C ASN A 2 -7.02 -26.29 1.01
N ILE A 3 -8.03 -26.84 1.68
CA ILE A 3 -9.01 -26.11 2.51
C ILE A 3 -8.32 -25.17 3.52
N MET A 4 -7.11 -25.53 3.99
CA MET A 4 -6.29 -24.66 4.84
C MET A 4 -5.91 -23.32 4.20
N LEU A 5 -5.63 -23.27 2.89
CA LEU A 5 -5.35 -22.01 2.19
C LEU A 5 -6.60 -21.13 2.13
N PHE A 6 -7.77 -21.74 1.89
CA PHE A 6 -9.04 -21.01 1.84
C PHE A 6 -9.40 -20.40 3.21
N ILE A 7 -9.23 -21.16 4.29
CA ILE A 7 -9.41 -20.67 5.66
C ILE A 7 -8.42 -19.55 5.97
N GLY A 8 -7.16 -19.70 5.55
CA GLY A 8 -6.14 -18.65 5.70
C GLY A 8 -6.52 -17.34 5.01
N VAL A 9 -7.00 -17.42 3.76
CA VAL A 9 -7.46 -16.24 3.00
C VAL A 9 -8.67 -15.59 3.66
N LEU A 10 -9.63 -16.37 4.18
CA LEU A 10 -10.80 -15.82 4.88
C LEU A 10 -10.43 -15.10 6.17
N LEU A 11 -9.56 -15.71 6.99
CA LEU A 11 -9.08 -15.08 8.23
C LEU A 11 -8.30 -13.80 7.93
N PHE A 12 -7.43 -13.84 6.93
CA PHE A 12 -6.69 -12.66 6.48
C PHE A 12 -7.64 -11.57 5.99
N SER A 13 -8.63 -11.91 5.17
CA SER A 13 -9.63 -10.96 4.67
C SER A 13 -10.38 -10.29 5.82
N CYS A 14 -10.89 -11.06 6.78
CA CYS A 14 -11.63 -10.52 7.92
C CYS A 14 -10.75 -9.62 8.80
N PHE A 15 -9.54 -10.08 9.11
CA PHE A 15 -8.55 -9.31 9.87
C PHE A 15 -8.18 -8.01 9.16
N TRP A 16 -7.95 -8.09 7.85
CA TRP A 16 -7.61 -6.95 7.00
C TRP A 16 -8.76 -5.94 6.96
N THR A 17 -10.00 -6.40 6.83
CA THR A 17 -11.20 -5.55 6.90
C THR A 17 -11.32 -4.84 8.25
N CYS A 18 -10.97 -5.50 9.36
CA CYS A 18 -10.93 -4.84 10.67
C CYS A 18 -9.86 -3.75 10.75
N ILE A 19 -8.66 -4.01 10.23
CA ILE A 19 -7.56 -3.04 10.19
C ILE A 19 -7.95 -1.83 9.32
N THR A 20 -8.40 -2.06 8.10
CA THR A 20 -8.75 -0.97 7.17
C THR A 20 -9.86 -0.11 7.75
N ASN A 21 -10.89 -0.72 8.34
CA ASN A 21 -11.96 0.00 9.03
C ASN A 21 -11.51 0.88 10.21
N LYS A 22 -10.39 0.54 10.84
CA LYS A 22 -9.86 1.27 12.00
C LYS A 22 -8.92 2.41 11.60
N PHE A 23 -8.14 2.21 10.54
CA PHE A 23 -7.06 3.14 10.17
C PHE A 23 -7.43 4.08 9.01
N LEU A 24 -8.28 3.65 8.09
CA LEU A 24 -8.67 4.46 6.94
C LEU A 24 -9.81 5.43 7.30
N PRO A 25 -9.84 6.63 6.69
CA PRO A 25 -10.91 7.59 6.92
C PRO A 25 -12.24 7.07 6.35
N ALA A 26 -13.35 7.48 6.99
CA ALA A 26 -14.70 7.11 6.58
C ALA A 26 -15.05 7.60 5.15
N GLU A 27 -14.30 8.55 4.58
CA GLU A 27 -14.48 8.95 3.17
C GLU A 27 -13.98 7.87 2.19
N THR A 28 -13.09 6.98 2.62
CA THR A 28 -12.58 5.86 1.80
C THR A 28 -13.31 4.55 2.04
N LEU A 29 -14.17 4.51 3.06
CA LEU A 29 -14.95 3.34 3.47
C LEU A 29 -16.38 3.82 3.53
N ASP A 30 -17.21 3.48 2.55
CA ASP A 30 -18.61 3.92 2.35
C ASP A 30 -19.48 3.87 3.64
N LYS A 31 -19.22 4.80 4.56
CA LYS A 31 -19.72 4.87 5.94
C LYS A 31 -20.16 6.29 6.19
N ASN A 32 -21.25 6.43 6.95
CA ASN A 32 -21.80 7.72 7.31
C ASN A 32 -20.75 8.63 7.97
N LYS A 33 -20.64 9.87 7.48
CA LYS A 33 -19.74 10.93 7.97
C LYS A 33 -19.82 11.16 9.49
N SER A 34 -20.94 10.81 10.13
CA SER A 34 -21.18 10.98 11.57
C SER A 34 -20.30 10.11 12.47
N GLN A 35 -19.62 9.10 11.93
CA GLN A 35 -18.75 8.19 12.67
C GLN A 35 -17.25 8.40 12.36
N SER A 36 -16.91 9.54 11.75
CA SER A 36 -15.54 9.88 11.37
C SER A 36 -14.69 10.22 12.59
N ARG A 37 -13.68 9.40 12.89
CA ARG A 37 -12.63 9.70 13.89
C ARG A 37 -11.62 10.74 13.38
N TYR A 38 -11.64 11.04 12.08
CA TYR A 38 -10.73 11.98 11.43
C TYR A 38 -11.46 13.27 11.08
N ASP A 39 -10.81 14.39 11.37
CA ASP A 39 -11.27 15.70 10.92
C ASP A 39 -11.13 15.81 9.38
N GLU A 40 -11.92 16.66 8.73
CA GLU A 40 -12.00 16.71 7.25
C GLU A 40 -10.62 17.00 6.62
N ARG A 41 -9.80 17.82 7.28
CA ARG A 41 -8.41 18.09 6.88
C ARG A 41 -7.50 16.87 7.00
N GLN A 42 -7.64 16.09 8.07
CA GLN A 42 -6.85 14.86 8.27
C GLN A 42 -7.24 13.79 7.25
N SER A 43 -8.54 13.63 6.98
CA SER A 43 -9.04 12.71 5.94
C SER A 43 -8.41 13.02 4.58
N LYS A 44 -8.50 14.29 4.12
CA LYS A 44 -7.90 14.72 2.85
C LYS A 44 -6.40 14.48 2.80
N MET A 45 -5.68 14.76 3.89
CA MET A 45 -4.25 14.51 3.98
C MET A 45 -3.92 13.01 3.85
N PHE A 46 -4.63 12.14 4.55
CA PHE A 46 -4.43 10.68 4.46
C PHE A 46 -4.73 10.14 3.06
N ILE A 47 -5.81 10.60 2.43
CA ILE A 47 -6.18 10.23 1.07
C ILE A 47 -5.10 10.68 0.07
N GLU A 48 -4.59 11.92 0.20
CA GLU A 48 -3.53 12.43 -0.68
C GLU A 48 -2.24 11.60 -0.53
N ILE A 49 -1.87 11.21 0.69
CA ILE A 49 -0.69 10.37 0.95
C ILE A 49 -0.86 8.98 0.33
N LEU A 50 -2.02 8.35 0.53
CA LEU A 50 -2.32 7.03 -0.04
C LEU A 50 -2.29 7.08 -1.57
N ALA A 51 -2.94 8.08 -2.17
CA ALA A 51 -3.00 8.24 -3.61
C ALA A 51 -1.60 8.46 -4.22
N LYS A 52 -0.80 9.37 -3.66
CA LYS A 52 0.58 9.61 -4.13
C LYS A 52 1.47 8.38 -3.98
N SER A 53 1.32 7.65 -2.87
CA SER A 53 2.09 6.43 -2.61
C SER A 53 1.72 5.33 -3.58
N PHE A 54 0.43 5.17 -3.90
CA PHE A 54 -0.05 4.19 -4.86
C PHE A 54 0.43 4.51 -6.29
N ILE A 55 0.37 5.77 -6.70
CA ILE A 55 0.89 6.22 -8.00
C ILE A 55 2.39 5.93 -8.11
N TRP A 56 3.17 6.26 -7.09
CA TRP A 56 4.62 5.96 -7.06
C TRP A 56 4.91 4.46 -7.08
N LEU A 57 4.07 3.65 -6.41
CA LEU A 57 4.20 2.20 -6.42
C LEU A 57 3.98 1.66 -7.85
N ILE A 58 2.96 2.12 -8.56
CA ILE A 58 2.73 1.77 -9.97
C ILE A 58 3.94 2.16 -10.83
N TYR A 59 4.49 3.36 -10.65
CA TYR A 59 5.69 3.78 -11.39
C TYR A 59 6.89 2.89 -11.08
N SER A 60 7.10 2.52 -9.81
CA SER A 60 8.18 1.61 -9.43
C SER A 60 7.99 0.22 -10.04
N LEU A 61 6.75 -0.29 -10.11
CA LEU A 61 6.44 -1.56 -10.76
C LEU A 61 6.73 -1.52 -12.27
N LEU A 62 6.27 -0.46 -12.95
CA LEU A 62 6.53 -0.27 -14.37
C LEU A 62 8.03 -0.14 -14.65
N PHE A 63 8.75 0.59 -13.80
CA PHE A 63 10.19 0.73 -13.91
C PHE A 63 10.93 -0.60 -13.74
N LEU A 64 10.56 -1.40 -12.74
CA LEU A 64 11.13 -2.74 -12.54
C LEU A 64 10.82 -3.69 -13.70
N LEU A 65 9.62 -3.59 -14.27
CA LEU A 65 9.25 -4.36 -15.46
C LEU A 65 10.12 -3.94 -16.66
N LEU A 66 10.33 -2.65 -16.88
CA LEU A 66 11.24 -2.16 -17.92
C LEU A 66 12.67 -2.69 -17.72
N LEU A 67 13.22 -2.56 -16.51
CA LEU A 67 14.55 -3.08 -16.18
C LEU A 67 14.69 -4.58 -16.48
N ARG A 68 13.63 -5.35 -16.19
CA ARG A 68 13.59 -6.78 -16.50
C ARG A 68 13.53 -7.05 -18.00
N VAL A 69 12.74 -6.28 -18.76
CA VAL A 69 12.67 -6.39 -20.23
C VAL A 69 14.01 -6.08 -20.89
N PHE A 70 14.76 -5.12 -20.35
CA PHE A 70 16.11 -4.77 -20.85
C PHE A 70 17.22 -5.74 -20.37
N GLY A 71 16.87 -6.79 -19.63
CA GLY A 71 17.85 -7.78 -19.13
C GLY A 71 18.83 -7.22 -18.09
N TRP A 72 18.59 -6.01 -17.57
CA TRP A 72 19.43 -5.41 -16.51
C TRP A 72 19.20 -6.06 -15.15
N PHE A 73 18.12 -6.84 -15.02
CA PHE A 73 17.67 -7.46 -13.79
C PHE A 73 17.60 -8.99 -13.90
N ASP A 74 18.49 -9.61 -14.67
CA ASP A 74 18.75 -11.06 -14.61
C ASP A 74 19.88 -11.32 -13.62
N ALA A 75 19.53 -11.39 -12.33
CA ALA A 75 20.42 -11.83 -11.29
C ALA A 75 19.91 -13.17 -10.74
N GLU A 76 20.42 -14.26 -11.32
CA GLU A 76 20.37 -15.58 -10.70
C GLU A 76 20.92 -15.47 -9.27
N GLY A 77 20.03 -15.55 -8.28
CA GLY A 77 20.39 -15.44 -6.85
C GLY A 77 20.06 -14.12 -6.15
N ALA A 78 19.47 -13.13 -6.82
CA ALA A 78 18.98 -11.93 -6.14
C ALA A 78 17.71 -12.21 -5.33
N LEU A 79 17.57 -11.59 -4.14
CA LEU A 79 16.39 -11.68 -3.28
C LEU A 79 15.07 -11.31 -4.00
N THR A 80 15.17 -10.54 -5.08
CA THR A 80 14.07 -10.23 -6.03
C THR A 80 13.53 -11.42 -6.78
N SER A 81 14.30 -12.48 -6.96
CA SER A 81 13.88 -13.70 -7.66
C SER A 81 13.20 -14.69 -6.70
N THR A 82 13.63 -14.72 -5.44
CA THR A 82 13.11 -15.67 -4.44
C THR A 82 11.82 -15.18 -3.76
N TYR A 83 11.74 -13.88 -3.41
CA TYR A 83 10.55 -13.30 -2.74
C TYR A 83 10.28 -11.88 -3.24
N PRO A 84 9.85 -11.73 -4.50
CA PRO A 84 9.56 -10.42 -5.09
C PRO A 84 8.53 -9.62 -4.28
N GLU A 85 7.56 -10.29 -3.66
CA GLU A 85 6.48 -9.68 -2.88
C GLU A 85 6.98 -8.90 -1.66
N ILE A 86 7.99 -9.42 -0.96
CA ILE A 86 8.55 -8.77 0.24
C ILE A 86 9.21 -7.44 -0.14
N ILE A 87 9.88 -7.41 -1.28
CA ILE A 87 10.55 -6.20 -1.78
C ILE A 87 9.51 -5.15 -2.17
N PHE A 88 8.39 -5.55 -2.77
CA PHE A 88 7.29 -4.62 -3.04
C PHE A 88 6.65 -4.07 -1.78
N ILE A 89 6.49 -4.87 -0.72
CA ILE A 89 6.00 -4.40 0.57
C ILE A 89 6.97 -3.37 1.18
N LEU A 90 8.28 -3.63 1.13
CA LEU A 90 9.30 -2.71 1.62
C LEU A 90 9.32 -1.39 0.84
N ILE A 91 9.26 -1.45 -0.49
CA ILE A 91 9.18 -0.25 -1.35
C ILE A 91 7.90 0.53 -1.05
N GLY A 92 6.76 -0.15 -0.93
CA GLY A 92 5.47 0.47 -0.61
C GLY A 92 5.49 1.18 0.75
N LEU A 93 6.07 0.54 1.78
CA LEU A 93 6.19 1.12 3.11
C LEU A 93 7.12 2.34 3.11
N PHE A 94 8.26 2.25 2.41
CA PHE A 94 9.16 3.39 2.23
C PHE A 94 8.47 4.58 1.54
N LEU A 95 7.75 4.34 0.45
CA LEU A 95 7.01 5.38 -0.28
C LEU A 95 5.91 6.01 0.57
N LEU A 96 5.22 5.22 1.39
CA LEU A 96 4.18 5.72 2.30
C LEU A 96 4.79 6.67 3.33
N VAL A 97 5.90 6.29 3.96
CA VAL A 97 6.61 7.14 4.93
C VAL A 97 7.13 8.41 4.24
N PHE A 98 7.74 8.29 3.06
CA PHE A 98 8.25 9.44 2.32
C PHE A 98 7.13 10.43 1.96
N ASN A 99 6.04 9.95 1.36
CA ASN A 99 4.89 10.77 1.01
C ASN A 99 4.19 11.35 2.23
N TYR A 100 4.19 10.65 3.36
CA TYR A 100 3.71 11.18 4.64
C TYR A 100 4.51 12.41 5.04
N PHE A 101 5.85 12.35 5.02
CA PHE A 101 6.69 13.50 5.36
C PHE A 101 6.51 14.67 4.38
N THR A 102 6.50 14.39 3.06
CA THR A 102 6.32 15.43 2.04
C THR A 102 4.97 16.11 2.14
N THR A 103 3.90 15.35 2.38
CA THR A 103 2.54 15.89 2.45
C THR A 103 2.30 16.57 3.81
N LYS A 104 2.87 16.07 4.91
CA LYS A 104 2.82 16.74 6.22
C LYS A 104 3.38 18.17 6.17
N LYS A 105 4.46 18.38 5.39
CA LYS A 105 5.04 19.72 5.17
C LYS A 105 4.11 20.68 4.42
N LYS A 106 3.12 20.18 3.69
CA LYS A 106 2.15 20.99 2.93
C LYS A 106 0.93 21.41 3.78
N TYR A 107 0.65 20.66 4.84
CA TYR A 107 -0.49 20.89 5.74
C TYR A 107 -0.10 21.38 7.14
N THR A 108 1.20 21.63 7.39
CA THR A 108 1.75 22.33 8.56
C THR A 108 2.12 23.74 8.16
#